data_AF-A0A3B8LMX6-F1
#
_entry.id   AF-A0A3B8LMX6-F1
#
_cell.length_a   1.000
_cell.length_b   1.000
_cell.length_c   1.000
_cell.angle_alpha   90.00
_cell.angle_beta   90.00
_cell.angle_gamma   90.00
#
_symmetry.space_group_name_H-M   'P 1'
#
loop_
_entity.id
_entity.type
_entity.pdbx_description
1 polymer ?
#
loop_
_entity_poly.entity_id
_entity_poly.type
_entity_poly.pdbx_seq_one_letter_code
_entity_poly.pdbx_strand_id
1 'polypeptide(L)'
;NGKRVDIASYRVKQGDVIGLREKSRKIDIVESSLTQLSLQRPEWLSFDEGERSAEVLNLPDSESVPFPIDILLVVEYYAKRL
;
A
#
# COMPACT_ATOMS: atom_id res chain seq x y z
N ASN A 1 12.67 -0.03 5.07
CA ASN A 1 13.66 -0.45 6.08
C ASN A 1 15.06 -0.59 5.49
N GLY A 2 15.49 0.32 4.60
CA GLY A 2 16.84 0.29 4.00
C GLY A 2 17.18 -0.90 3.09
N LYS A 3 16.40 -1.99 3.12
CA LYS A 3 16.60 -3.18 2.27
C LYS A 3 15.83 -3.04 0.96
N ARG A 4 16.49 -3.38 -0.14
CA ARG A 4 15.86 -3.46 -1.46
C ARG A 4 14.90 -4.66 -1.50
N VAL A 5 13.70 -4.42 -2.02
CA VAL A 5 12.70 -5.45 -2.33
C VAL A 5 12.39 -5.35 -3.83
N ASP A 6 12.37 -6.48 -4.51
CA ASP A 6 12.08 -6.60 -5.94
C ASP A 6 10.94 -7.58 -6.25
N ILE A 7 10.31 -8.15 -5.21
CA ILE A 7 9.14 -9.02 -5.31
C ILE A 7 7.89 -8.21 -4.95
N ALA A 8 6.96 -8.06 -5.90
CA ALA A 8 5.74 -7.28 -5.71
C ALA A 8 4.80 -7.86 -4.62
N SER A 9 4.85 -9.17 -4.39
CA SER A 9 4.06 -9.86 -3.36
C SER A 9 4.69 -9.83 -1.95
N TYR A 10 5.74 -9.03 -1.74
CA TYR A 10 6.35 -8.89 -0.41
C TYR A 10 5.32 -8.39 0.60
N ARG A 11 5.15 -9.13 1.70
CA ARG A 11 4.22 -8.78 2.78
C ARG A 11 4.88 -7.83 3.77
N VAL A 12 4.38 -6.60 3.81
CA VAL A 12 4.77 -5.59 4.80
C VAL A 12 4.17 -5.90 6.17
N LYS A 13 4.79 -5.37 7.22
CA LYS A 13 4.35 -5.47 8.60
C LYS A 13 4.15 -4.09 9.20
N GLN A 14 3.41 -4.03 10.29
CA GLN A 14 3.33 -2.85 11.13
C GLN A 14 4.75 -2.38 11.52
N GLY A 15 4.99 -1.07 11.44
CA GLY A 15 6.28 -0.42 11.68
C GLY A 15 7.25 -0.46 10.50
N ASP A 16 6.90 -1.10 9.37
CA ASP A 16 7.75 -1.07 8.19
C ASP A 16 7.72 0.33 7.53
N VAL A 17 8.89 0.85 7.19
CA VAL A 17 9.06 2.08 6.40
C VAL A 17 9.36 1.74 4.95
N ILE A 18 8.50 2.14 4.04
CA ILE A 18 8.62 1.97 2.59
C ILE A 18 9.21 3.25 2.03
N GLY A 19 10.29 3.14 1.24
CA GLY A 19 10.96 4.32 0.68
C GLY A 19 11.52 4.05 -0.70
N LEU A 20 11.86 5.12 -1.39
CA LEU A 20 12.45 5.08 -2.72
C LEU A 20 13.98 5.07 -2.63
N ARG A 21 14.62 4.23 -3.45
CA ARG A 21 16.06 4.37 -3.72
C ARG A 21 16.31 5.70 -4.45
N GLU A 22 17.49 6.28 -4.29
CA GLU A 22 17.89 7.57 -4.90
C GLU A 22 17.56 7.68 -6.40
N LYS A 23 17.94 6.67 -7.20
CA LYS A 23 17.66 6.67 -8.64
C LYS A 23 16.17 6.66 -8.98
N SER A 24 15.33 6.14 -8.08
CA SER A 24 13.88 6.08 -8.27
C SER A 24 13.18 7.38 -7.89
N ARG A 25 13.80 8.25 -7.07
CA ARG A 25 13.23 9.54 -6.68
C ARG A 25 13.06 10.50 -7.87
N LYS A 26 13.82 10.30 -8.95
CA LYS A 26 13.82 11.13 -10.18
C LYS A 26 13.09 10.49 -11.36
N ILE A 27 12.33 9.43 -11.12
CA ILE A 27 11.55 8.79 -12.18
C ILE A 27 10.23 9.56 -12.30
N ASP A 28 9.95 10.10 -13.49
CA ASP A 28 8.76 10.94 -13.75
C ASP A 28 7.45 10.25 -13.34
N ILE A 29 7.30 8.95 -13.60
CA ILE A 29 6.10 8.20 -13.23
C ILE A 29 5.91 8.10 -11.70
N VAL A 30 7.00 8.10 -10.93
CA VAL A 30 6.92 8.09 -9.46
C VAL A 30 6.49 9.46 -8.96
N GLU A 31 7.06 10.52 -9.51
CA GLU A 31 6.72 11.91 -9.13
C GLU A 31 5.28 12.27 -9.48
N SER A 32 4.80 11.91 -10.67
CA SER A 32 3.40 12.14 -11.06
C SER A 32 2.44 11.37 -10.16
N SER A 33 2.76 10.11 -9.82
CA SER A 33 1.92 9.28 -8.94
C SER A 33 1.82 9.82 -7.52
N LEU A 34 2.87 10.47 -7.01
CA LEU A 34 2.86 11.08 -5.67
C LEU A 34 2.09 12.41 -5.64
N THR A 35 2.01 13.10 -6.79
CA THR A 35 1.34 14.41 -6.92
C THR A 35 -0.14 14.27 -7.28
N GLN A 36 -0.48 13.29 -8.10
CA GLN A 36 -1.82 13.02 -8.62
C GLN A 36 -2.35 11.70 -8.04
N LEU A 37 -2.73 11.74 -6.77
CA LEU A 37 -3.28 10.56 -6.10
C LEU A 37 -4.64 10.18 -6.70
N SER A 38 -4.78 8.93 -7.11
CA SER A 38 -6.06 8.37 -7.59
C SER A 38 -7.05 8.09 -6.45
N LEU A 39 -6.53 7.81 -5.26
CA LEU A 39 -7.29 7.58 -4.03
C LEU A 39 -6.61 8.32 -2.87
N GLN A 40 -7.38 8.68 -1.85
CA GLN A 40 -6.81 9.22 -0.62
C GLN A 40 -5.92 8.16 0.05
N ARG A 41 -4.86 8.64 0.72
CA ARG A 41 -3.99 7.76 1.51
C ARG A 41 -4.81 7.21 2.68
N PRO A 42 -4.81 5.88 2.92
CA PRO A 42 -5.60 5.30 3.99
C PRO A 42 -4.96 5.58 5.35
N GLU A 43 -5.75 5.56 6.42
CA GLU A 43 -5.30 5.94 7.77
C GLU A 43 -4.23 5.01 8.36
N TRP A 44 -4.14 3.77 7.88
CA TRP A 44 -3.12 2.81 8.32
C TRP A 44 -1.74 3.08 7.70
N LEU A 45 -1.60 4.09 6.84
CA LEU A 45 -0.35 4.55 6.26
C LEU A 45 -0.07 6.02 6.63
N SER A 46 1.10 6.28 7.20
CA SER A 46 1.67 7.63 7.27
C SER A 46 2.52 7.89 6.03
N PHE A 47 2.53 9.11 5.50
CA PHE A 47 3.39 9.49 4.39
C PHE A 47 4.14 10.79 4.70
N ASP A 48 5.47 10.74 4.58
CA ASP A 48 6.36 11.89 4.68
C ASP A 48 6.68 12.41 3.27
N GLU A 49 6.25 13.64 2.99
CA GLU A 49 6.47 14.28 1.68
C GLU A 49 7.92 14.70 1.44
N GLY A 50 8.66 15.02 2.51
CA GLY A 50 10.07 15.43 2.43
C GLY A 50 10.96 14.24 2.09
N GLU A 51 10.83 13.14 2.86
CA GLU A 51 11.59 11.92 2.61
C GLU A 51 11.02 11.05 1.48
N ARG A 52 9.80 11.34 1.03
CA ARG A 52 9.03 10.52 0.07
C ARG A 52 9.00 9.06 0.53
N SER A 53 8.65 8.87 1.80
CA SER A 53 8.55 7.57 2.46
C SER A 53 7.20 7.38 3.12
N ALA A 54 6.73 6.13 3.15
CA ALA A 54 5.52 5.74 3.87
C ALA A 54 5.85 4.85 5.05
N GLU A 55 5.13 4.96 6.15
CA GLU A 55 5.21 4.06 7.30
C GLU A 55 3.90 3.32 7.48
N VAL A 56 3.98 2.01 7.71
CA VAL A 56 2.82 1.16 8.02
C VAL A 56 2.49 1.32 9.50
N LEU A 57 1.51 2.15 9.82
CA LEU A 57 1.12 2.45 11.21
C LEU A 57 0.43 1.26 11.88
N ASN A 58 -0.45 0.59 11.15
CA ASN A 58 -1.24 -0.56 11.60
C ASN A 58 -1.52 -1.50 10.41
N LEU A 59 -1.99 -2.72 10.69
CA LEU A 59 -2.51 -3.59 9.63
C LEU A 59 -3.95 -3.17 9.28
N PRO A 60 -4.33 -3.16 7.99
CA PRO A 60 -5.68 -2.79 7.59
C PRO A 60 -6.70 -3.83 8.05
N ASP A 61 -7.89 -3.34 8.34
CA ASP A 61 -9.08 -4.14 8.63
C ASP A 61 -10.10 -4.06 7.49
N SER A 62 -11.31 -4.58 7.70
CA SER A 62 -12.40 -4.52 6.73
C SER A 62 -12.89 -3.10 6.44
N GLU A 63 -12.80 -2.20 7.41
CA GLU A 63 -13.26 -0.81 7.27
C GLU A 63 -12.26 0.05 6.48
N SER A 64 -10.99 -0.39 6.43
CA SER A 64 -9.92 0.24 5.66
C SER A 64 -10.11 0.18 4.13
N VAL A 65 -11.13 -0.55 3.63
CA VAL A 65 -11.43 -0.70 2.21
C VAL A 65 -12.29 0.49 1.74
N PRO A 66 -11.82 1.34 0.81
CA PRO A 66 -12.50 2.58 0.44
C PRO A 66 -13.70 2.39 -0.51
N PHE A 67 -14.14 1.15 -0.74
CA PHE A 67 -15.23 0.81 -1.65
C PHE A 67 -16.09 -0.31 -1.06
N PRO A 68 -17.39 -0.34 -1.38
CA PRO A 68 -18.27 -1.40 -0.90
C PRO A 68 -17.87 -2.75 -1.50
N ILE A 69 -17.73 -3.77 -0.65
CA ILE A 69 -17.50 -5.15 -1.05
C ILE A 69 -18.36 -6.08 -0.21
N ASP A 70 -18.99 -7.06 -0.85
CA ASP A 70 -19.70 -8.14 -0.16
C ASP A 70 -18.76 -9.34 0.01
N ILE A 71 -18.21 -9.47 1.21
CA ILE A 71 -17.27 -10.55 1.56
C ILE A 71 -17.98 -11.92 1.47
N LEU A 72 -19.29 -11.98 1.76
CA LEU A 72 -20.03 -13.24 1.75
C LEU A 72 -20.07 -13.84 0.34
N LEU A 73 -20.27 -13.02 -0.70
CA LEU A 73 -20.23 -13.49 -2.09
C LEU A 73 -18.88 -14.11 -2.46
N VAL A 74 -17.78 -13.56 -1.95
CA VAL A 74 -16.43 -14.13 -2.17
C VAL A 74 -16.31 -15.49 -1.47
N VAL A 75 -16.74 -15.59 -0.21
CA VAL A 75 -16.71 -16.84 0.56
C VAL A 75 -17.54 -17.94 -0.11
N GLU A 76 -18.78 -17.63 -0.49
CA GLU A 76 -19.69 -18.56 -1.17
C GLU A 76 -19.12 -19.09 -2.49
N TYR A 77 -18.45 -18.21 -3.26
CA TYR A 77 -17.83 -18.59 -4.52
C TYR A 77 -16.70 -19.62 -4.34
N TYR A 78 -15.83 -19.42 -3.34
CA TYR A 78 -14.74 -20.36 -3.07
C TYR A 78 -15.22 -21.65 -2.40
N ALA A 79 -16.27 -21.61 -1.56
CA ALA A 79 -16.84 -22.79 -0.91
C ALA A 79 -17.40 -23.82 -1.91
N LYS A 80 -17.90 -23.38 -3.08
CA LYS A 80 -18.37 -24.28 -4.14
C LYS A 80 -17.26 -24.97 -4.93
N ARG A 81 -16.00 -24.56 -4.73
CA ARG A 81 -14.82 -25.02 -5.49
C ARG A 81 -13.80 -25.77 -4.64
N LEU A 82 -14.03 -25.83 -3.33
CA LEU A 82 -13.41 -26.79 -2.42
C LEU A 82 -14.21 -28.10 -2.48
#